data_AF-A0A951C9Q3-F1
#
_entry.id   AF-A0A951C9Q3-F1
#
_cell.length_a   1.000
_cell.length_b   1.000
_cell.length_c   1.000
_cell.angle_alpha   90.00
_cell.angle_beta   90.00
_cell.angle_gamma   90.00
#
_symmetry.space_group_name_H-M   'P 1'
#
loop_
_entity.id
_entity.type
_entity.pdbx_description
1 polymer ?
#
loop_
_entity_poly.entity_id
_entity_poly.type
_entity_poly.pdbx_seq_one_letter_code
_entity_poly.pdbx_strand_id
1 'polypeptide(L)'
;ATAHCTKGAGIWDWASNDQGAEPDVVMASCGDVPTMESLAATALLRQRLPDAKIRFVNVVDLFKLVPHTEHPHGMTDREFEALFTPDKPVIFNVHSYPGLIDRLKRSGPSGAVFCKKSEAVFLDAVFSRAQDWLRSS
;
A
#
# COMPACT_ATOMS: atom_id res chain seq x y z
N ALA A 1 -0.47 19.74 -11.93
CA ALA A 1 0.33 18.78 -11.14
C ALA A 1 0.39 19.19 -9.66
N THR A 2 -0.76 19.46 -9.03
CA THR A 2 -0.80 20.14 -7.71
C THR A 2 -2.01 19.68 -6.89
N ALA A 3 -2.17 18.36 -6.70
CA ALA A 3 -3.10 17.81 -5.71
C ALA A 3 -2.41 16.82 -4.76
N HIS A 4 -1.18 16.40 -5.09
CA HIS A 4 -0.47 15.33 -4.40
C HIS A 4 0.51 15.81 -3.32
N CYS A 5 0.91 17.10 -3.36
CA CYS A 5 1.95 17.64 -2.47
C CYS A 5 1.45 18.10 -1.09
N THR A 6 0.15 18.09 -0.80
CA THR A 6 -0.38 18.67 0.46
C THR A 6 -0.78 17.61 1.50
N LYS A 7 -0.81 16.32 1.16
CA LYS A 7 -1.35 15.26 2.06
C LYS A 7 -0.32 14.25 2.58
N GLY A 8 0.92 14.27 2.11
CA GLY A 8 1.99 13.38 2.58
C GLY A 8 1.78 11.88 2.30
N ALA A 9 0.61 11.47 1.81
CA ALA A 9 0.36 10.25 1.06
C ALA A 9 -0.74 10.50 0.02
N GLY A 10 -0.78 9.70 -1.04
CA GLY A 10 -1.88 9.75 -1.99
C GLY A 10 -1.88 8.63 -3.01
N ILE A 11 -3.00 8.52 -3.73
CA ILE A 11 -3.21 7.55 -4.80
C ILE A 11 -2.54 8.04 -6.08
N TRP A 12 -1.84 7.13 -6.77
CA TRP A 12 -1.29 7.37 -8.10
C TRP A 12 -2.19 6.73 -9.15
N ASP A 13 -3.04 7.55 -9.78
CA ASP A 13 -4.04 7.09 -10.76
C ASP A 13 -3.40 6.36 -11.95
N TRP A 14 -2.21 6.79 -12.38
CA TRP A 14 -1.49 6.17 -13.50
C TRP A 14 -0.92 4.79 -13.16
N ALA A 15 -0.63 4.52 -11.89
CA ALA A 15 -0.14 3.22 -11.41
C ALA A 15 -1.29 2.31 -10.97
N SER A 16 -2.46 2.89 -10.68
CA SER A 16 -3.69 2.19 -10.30
C SER A 16 -4.50 1.76 -11.52
N ASN A 17 -5.36 0.74 -11.36
CA ASN A 17 -6.36 0.34 -12.36
C ASN A 17 -7.77 0.16 -11.76
N ASP A 18 -7.97 0.55 -10.50
CA ASP A 18 -9.28 0.48 -9.84
C ASP A 18 -10.30 1.51 -10.36
N GLN A 19 -9.83 2.57 -11.03
CA GLN A 19 -10.66 3.68 -11.55
C GLN A 19 -11.57 4.31 -10.48
N GLY A 20 -11.12 4.33 -9.22
CA GLY A 20 -11.91 4.81 -8.09
C GLY A 20 -12.98 3.84 -7.59
N ALA A 21 -13.08 2.64 -8.18
CA ALA A 21 -13.86 1.55 -7.62
C ALA A 21 -13.14 0.91 -6.43
N GLU A 22 -13.82 -0.02 -5.78
CA GLU A 22 -13.27 -0.83 -4.69
C GLU A 22 -12.13 -1.72 -5.21
N PRO A 23 -10.89 -1.59 -4.68
CA PRO A 23 -9.76 -2.41 -5.10
C PRO A 23 -9.80 -3.80 -4.47
N ASP A 24 -9.17 -4.77 -5.12
CA ASP A 24 -8.92 -6.10 -4.56
C ASP A 24 -7.67 -6.10 -3.65
N VAL A 25 -6.72 -5.22 -3.96
CA VAL A 25 -5.50 -5.00 -3.17
C VAL A 25 -5.03 -3.55 -3.24
N VAL A 26 -4.50 -3.05 -2.14
CA VAL A 26 -3.78 -1.79 -2.09
C VAL A 26 -2.27 -2.06 -2.06
N MET A 27 -1.56 -1.63 -3.09
CA MET A 27 -0.10 -1.55 -3.11
C MET A 27 0.32 -0.20 -2.56
N ALA A 28 1.21 -0.18 -1.59
CA ALA A 28 1.68 1.04 -0.98
C ALA A 28 3.19 1.05 -0.79
N SER A 29 3.81 2.22 -0.98
CA SER A 29 5.25 2.38 -0.85
C SER A 29 5.63 3.63 -0.09
N CYS A 30 6.79 3.61 0.55
CA CYS A 30 7.40 4.80 1.12
C CYS A 30 8.91 4.82 0.89
N GLY A 31 9.39 5.89 0.24
CA GLY A 31 10.79 6.06 -0.15
C GLY A 31 11.00 5.85 -1.65
N ASP A 32 12.18 6.20 -2.15
CA ASP A 32 12.57 6.14 -3.55
C ASP A 32 12.65 4.70 -4.09
N VAL A 33 13.51 3.88 -3.51
CA VAL A 33 13.72 2.48 -3.92
C VAL A 33 12.48 1.60 -3.68
N PRO A 34 11.76 1.67 -2.53
CA PRO A 34 10.53 0.89 -2.32
C PRO A 34 9.43 1.24 -3.32
N THR A 35 9.38 2.51 -3.75
CA THR A 35 8.41 2.95 -4.75
C THR A 35 8.73 2.34 -6.10
N MET A 36 10.00 2.33 -6.52
CA MET A 36 10.41 1.68 -7.77
C MET A 36 10.12 0.18 -7.76
N GLU A 37 10.43 -0.51 -6.66
CA GLU A 37 10.12 -1.93 -6.49
C GLU A 37 8.60 -2.21 -6.53
N SER A 38 7.81 -1.38 -5.84
CA SER A 38 6.35 -1.54 -5.78
C SER A 38 5.68 -1.26 -7.11
N LEU A 39 6.20 -0.31 -7.89
CA LEU A 39 5.74 -0.05 -9.26
C LEU A 39 6.05 -1.25 -10.17
N ALA A 40 7.25 -1.81 -10.08
CA ALA A 40 7.62 -3.00 -10.84
C ALA A 40 6.73 -4.21 -10.47
N ALA A 41 6.50 -4.43 -9.17
CA ALA A 41 5.59 -5.47 -8.69
C ALA A 41 4.15 -5.24 -9.17
N THR A 42 3.65 -4.01 -9.14
CA THR A 42 2.32 -3.65 -9.66
C THR A 42 2.20 -3.95 -11.15
N ALA A 43 3.21 -3.60 -11.95
CA ALA A 43 3.24 -3.91 -13.37
C ALA A 43 3.22 -5.43 -13.63
N LEU A 44 3.99 -6.20 -12.87
CA LEU A 44 4.01 -7.67 -12.96
C LEU A 44 2.68 -8.30 -12.54
N LEU A 45 2.07 -7.82 -11.45
CA LEU A 45 0.76 -8.28 -11.00
C LEU A 45 -0.30 -8.06 -12.08
N ARG A 46 -0.34 -6.87 -12.70
CA ARG A 46 -1.28 -6.57 -13.78
C ARG A 46 -1.10 -7.46 -15.02
N GLN A 47 0.11 -7.94 -15.27
CA GLN A 47 0.36 -8.89 -16.36
C GLN A 47 -0.13 -10.30 -16.02
N ARG A 48 0.00 -10.73 -14.76
CA ARG A 48 -0.39 -12.08 -14.33
C ARG A 48 -1.86 -12.19 -13.93
N LEU A 49 -2.45 -11.09 -13.44
CA LEU A 49 -3.81 -10.96 -12.93
C LEU A 49 -4.48 -9.73 -13.58
N PRO A 50 -4.87 -9.81 -14.86
CA PRO A 50 -5.42 -8.67 -15.58
C PRO A 50 -6.75 -8.17 -15.00
N ASP A 51 -7.51 -9.05 -14.35
CA ASP A 51 -8.82 -8.74 -13.78
C ASP A 51 -8.75 -8.14 -12.37
N ALA A 52 -7.57 -8.21 -11.71
CA ALA A 52 -7.40 -7.69 -10.36
C ALA A 52 -7.33 -6.15 -10.36
N LYS A 53 -8.13 -5.53 -9.51
CA LYS A 53 -8.11 -4.08 -9.25
C LYS A 53 -7.08 -3.76 -8.18
N ILE A 54 -6.06 -3.01 -8.58
CA ILE A 54 -4.94 -2.60 -7.77
C ILE A 54 -4.99 -1.08 -7.58
N ARG A 55 -5.00 -0.66 -6.32
CA ARG A 55 -4.79 0.74 -5.93
C ARG A 55 -3.33 0.94 -5.57
N PHE A 56 -2.68 1.94 -6.15
CA PHE A 56 -1.32 2.30 -5.78
C PHE A 56 -1.30 3.57 -4.92
N VAL A 57 -0.75 3.47 -3.71
CA VAL A 57 -0.61 4.58 -2.75
C VAL A 57 0.85 4.89 -2.50
N ASN A 58 1.30 6.08 -2.84
CA ASN A 58 2.62 6.56 -2.49
C ASN A 58 2.57 7.36 -1.19
N VAL A 59 3.38 6.97 -0.21
CA VAL A 59 3.56 7.69 1.06
C VAL A 59 4.89 8.43 1.01
N VAL A 60 4.82 9.75 1.18
CA VAL A 60 5.98 10.65 1.23
C VAL A 60 6.41 10.90 2.67
N ASP A 61 5.45 11.02 3.58
CA ASP A 61 5.68 11.30 4.99
C ASP A 61 5.13 10.17 5.87
N LEU A 62 6.02 9.40 6.49
CA LEU A 62 5.64 8.30 7.39
C LEU A 62 4.90 8.78 8.64
N PHE A 63 5.11 10.01 9.08
CA PHE A 63 4.39 10.55 10.24
C PHE A 63 2.90 10.75 9.97
N LYS A 64 2.49 10.81 8.69
CA LYS A 64 1.07 10.82 8.31
C LYS A 64 0.36 9.53 8.64
N LEU A 65 1.08 8.42 8.72
CA LEU A 65 0.50 7.12 9.07
C LEU A 65 0.26 6.96 10.57
N VAL A 66 0.74 7.91 11.39
CA VAL A 66 0.43 7.98 12.82
C VAL A 66 -0.99 8.54 12.96
N PRO A 67 -1.83 8.04 13.89
CA PRO A 67 -3.14 8.63 14.15
C PRO A 67 -3.03 10.11 14.51
N HIS A 68 -3.96 10.93 14.02
CA HIS A 68 -4.03 12.36 14.36
C HIS A 68 -4.18 12.61 15.88
N THR A 69 -4.68 11.63 16.64
CA THR A 69 -4.77 11.68 18.11
C THR A 69 -3.41 11.58 18.80
N GLU A 70 -2.41 10.96 18.17
CA GLU A 70 -1.06 10.78 18.71
C GLU A 70 -0.06 11.80 18.15
N HIS A 71 -0.28 12.31 16.93
CA HIS A 71 0.60 13.28 16.28
C HIS A 71 -0.20 14.35 15.51
N PRO A 72 0.10 15.66 15.67
CA PRO A 72 -0.64 16.74 15.01
C PRO A 72 -0.63 16.69 13.47
N HIS A 73 0.34 15.98 12.89
CA HIS A 73 0.43 15.79 11.44
C HIS A 73 -0.09 14.44 10.97
N GLY A 74 -0.57 13.58 11.88
CA GLY A 74 -1.14 12.28 11.58
C GLY A 74 -2.43 12.36 10.77
N MET A 75 -2.79 11.26 10.12
CA MET A 75 -4.08 11.13 9.43
C MET A 75 -5.19 10.76 10.41
N THR A 76 -6.40 11.20 10.10
CA THR A 76 -7.61 10.68 10.74
C THR A 76 -7.92 9.27 10.23
N ASP A 77 -8.64 8.46 11.01
CA ASP A 77 -9.03 7.11 10.60
C ASP A 77 -9.79 7.12 9.27
N ARG A 78 -10.64 8.12 9.04
CA ARG A 78 -11.38 8.31 7.79
C ARG A 78 -10.46 8.57 6.59
N GLU A 79 -9.39 9.34 6.77
CA GLU A 79 -8.40 9.57 5.72
C GLU A 79 -7.57 8.31 5.42
N PHE A 80 -7.24 7.56 6.46
CA PHE A 80 -6.56 6.28 6.33
C PHE A 80 -7.44 5.27 5.58
N GLU A 81 -8.69 5.10 5.99
CA GLU A 81 -9.66 4.21 5.33
C GLU A 81 -9.92 4.62 3.87
N ALA A 82 -9.96 5.91 3.56
CA ALA A 82 -10.12 6.37 2.18
C ALA A 82 -8.94 5.94 1.27
N LEU A 83 -7.72 5.86 1.83
CA LEU A 83 -6.52 5.46 1.10
C LEU A 83 -6.37 3.93 1.05
N PHE A 84 -6.48 3.27 2.20
CA PHE A 84 -6.10 1.88 2.39
C PHE A 84 -7.27 0.91 2.41
N THR A 85 -8.51 1.42 2.41
CA THR A 85 -9.76 0.66 2.60
C THR A 85 -9.84 -0.02 3.98
N PRO A 86 -11.05 -0.31 4.50
CA PRO A 86 -11.19 -0.92 5.82
C PRO A 86 -11.01 -2.45 5.83
N ASP A 87 -11.14 -3.13 4.68
CA ASP A 87 -11.30 -4.58 4.59
C ASP A 87 -10.40 -5.25 3.54
N LYS A 88 -9.70 -4.49 2.68
CA LYS A 88 -8.84 -5.07 1.63
C LYS A 88 -7.41 -5.29 2.11
N PRO A 89 -6.72 -6.29 1.56
CA PRO A 89 -5.30 -6.49 1.84
C PRO A 89 -4.48 -5.29 1.36
N VAL A 90 -3.57 -4.84 2.23
CA VAL A 90 -2.58 -3.80 1.93
C VAL A 90 -1.19 -4.42 1.89
N ILE A 91 -0.48 -4.26 0.78
CA ILE A 91 0.93 -4.61 0.63
C ILE A 91 1.74 -3.33 0.77
N PHE A 92 2.43 -3.16 1.91
CA PHE A 92 3.20 -1.94 2.18
C PHE A 92 4.71 -2.22 2.12
N ASN A 93 5.40 -1.58 1.18
CA ASN A 93 6.86 -1.65 1.03
C ASN A 93 7.54 -0.41 1.63
N VAL A 94 8.39 -0.61 2.63
CA VAL A 94 9.09 0.48 3.32
C VAL A 94 10.45 0.05 3.83
N HIS A 95 11.42 0.96 3.75
CA HIS A 95 12.82 0.63 3.97
C HIS A 95 13.25 0.47 5.42
N SER A 96 12.58 1.06 6.41
CA SER A 96 12.71 0.73 7.85
C SER A 96 11.97 1.72 8.74
N TYR A 97 10.94 1.27 9.45
CA TYR A 97 10.65 1.64 10.84
C TYR A 97 9.90 0.47 11.47
N PRO A 98 10.59 -0.50 12.12
CA PRO A 98 9.95 -1.68 12.71
C PRO A 98 8.77 -1.32 13.63
N GLY A 99 8.95 -0.27 14.45
CA GLY A 99 7.90 0.21 15.36
C GLY A 99 6.73 0.94 14.69
N LEU A 100 6.83 1.30 13.40
CA LEU A 100 5.72 1.84 12.62
C LEU A 100 4.90 0.73 11.97
N ILE A 101 5.56 -0.35 11.51
CA ILE A 101 4.91 -1.54 10.96
C ILE A 101 4.04 -2.22 12.01
N ASP A 102 4.54 -2.40 13.24
CA ASP A 102 3.77 -2.99 14.34
C ASP A 102 2.61 -2.10 14.81
N ARG A 103 2.64 -0.80 14.50
CA ARG A 103 1.53 0.13 14.73
C ARG A 103 0.50 0.04 13.62
N LEU A 104 0.93 0.09 12.36
CA LEU A 104 0.06 -0.11 11.19
C LEU A 104 -0.66 -1.48 11.22
N LYS A 105 -0.03 -2.52 11.76
CA LYS A 105 -0.67 -3.82 12.03
C LYS A 105 -1.75 -3.79 13.12
N ARG A 106 -1.66 -2.86 14.08
CA ARG A 106 -2.62 -2.73 15.20
C ARG A 106 -3.80 -1.83 14.85
N SER A 107 -3.56 -0.79 14.04
CA SER A 107 -4.58 0.19 13.64
C SER A 107 -5.19 -0.06 12.25
N GLY A 108 -4.58 -0.92 11.44
CA GLY A 108 -5.00 -1.18 10.06
C GLY A 108 -6.02 -2.32 9.92
N PRO A 109 -6.60 -2.48 8.72
CA PRO A 109 -7.49 -3.58 8.36
C PRO A 109 -6.93 -4.95 8.75
N SER A 110 -7.80 -5.85 9.22
CA SER A 110 -7.52 -7.26 9.47
C SER A 110 -7.10 -7.99 8.18
N GLY A 111 -5.87 -7.78 7.70
CA GLY A 111 -5.39 -8.34 6.43
C GLY A 111 -4.15 -7.67 5.82
N ALA A 112 -3.61 -6.59 6.39
CA ALA A 112 -2.44 -5.92 5.85
C ALA A 112 -1.14 -6.76 5.97
N VAL A 113 -0.52 -7.04 4.82
CA VAL A 113 0.76 -7.75 4.69
C VAL A 113 1.88 -6.72 4.57
N PHE A 114 2.60 -6.52 5.67
CA PHE A 114 3.75 -5.61 5.71
C PHE A 114 5.03 -6.39 5.41
N CYS A 115 5.68 -6.09 4.30
CA CYS A 115 6.92 -6.75 3.91
C CYS A 115 8.14 -5.96 4.41
N LYS A 116 9.08 -6.65 5.06
CA LYS A 116 10.37 -6.10 5.51
C LYS A 116 11.49 -6.72 4.66
N LYS A 117 12.24 -5.86 3.95
CA LYS A 117 13.43 -6.09 3.09
C LYS A 117 14.04 -7.51 3.01
N SER A 118 14.00 -8.09 1.81
CA SER A 118 15.05 -8.00 0.77
C SER A 118 14.34 -7.95 -0.61
N GLU A 119 14.96 -7.42 -1.68
CA GLU A 119 14.34 -7.31 -3.02
C GLU A 119 13.63 -8.60 -3.48
N ALA A 120 14.23 -9.75 -3.18
CA ALA A 120 13.67 -11.07 -3.48
C ALA A 120 12.42 -11.39 -2.64
N VAL A 121 12.44 -11.08 -1.34
CA VAL A 121 11.35 -11.41 -0.41
C VAL A 121 10.10 -10.58 -0.68
N PHE A 122 10.25 -9.36 -1.19
CA PHE A 122 9.09 -8.53 -1.56
C PHE A 122 8.35 -9.11 -2.77
N LEU A 123 9.09 -9.41 -3.84
CA LEU A 123 8.52 -10.03 -5.03
C LEU A 123 7.97 -11.42 -4.72
N ASP A 124 8.65 -12.23 -3.91
CA ASP A 124 8.17 -13.54 -3.48
C ASP A 124 6.90 -13.44 -2.64
N ALA A 125 6.79 -12.47 -1.72
CA ALA A 125 5.58 -12.25 -0.94
C ALA A 125 4.41 -11.80 -1.83
N VAL A 126 4.67 -10.88 -2.77
CA VAL A 126 3.69 -10.44 -3.76
C VAL A 126 3.24 -11.62 -4.62
N PHE A 127 4.16 -12.47 -5.07
CA PHE A 127 3.85 -13.62 -5.89
C PHE A 127 3.14 -14.73 -5.13
N SER A 128 3.54 -15.01 -3.88
CA SER A 128 2.84 -15.96 -3.02
C SER A 128 1.39 -15.51 -2.82
N ARG A 129 1.16 -14.21 -2.57
CA ARG A 129 -0.20 -13.68 -2.40
C ARG A 129 -1.01 -13.70 -3.70
N ALA A 130 -0.36 -13.40 -4.82
CA ALA A 130 -0.97 -13.52 -6.14
C ALA A 130 -1.37 -14.97 -6.46
N GLN A 131 -0.56 -15.95 -6.04
CA GLN A 131 -0.89 -17.36 -6.17
C GLN A 131 -2.05 -17.77 -5.25
N ASP A 132 -2.14 -17.23 -4.04
CA ASP A 132 -3.31 -17.43 -3.19
C ASP A 132 -4.58 -16.91 -3.87
N TRP A 133 -4.53 -15.72 -4.48
CA TRP A 133 -5.65 -15.15 -5.22
C TRP A 133 -6.08 -16.06 -6.39
N LEU A 134 -5.12 -16.52 -7.21
CA LEU A 134 -5.36 -17.47 -8.30
C LEU A 134 -5.97 -18.79 -7.85
N ARG A 135 -5.72 -19.22 -6.60
CA ARG A 135 -6.28 -20.46 -6.05
C ARG A 135 -7.67 -20.26 -5.45
N SER A 136 -8.03 -19.03 -5.13
CA SER A 136 -9.33 -18.66 -4.54
C SER A 136 -10.39 -18.23 -5.55
N SER A 137 -10.00 -18.05 -6.82
CA SER A 137 -10.83 -17.63 -7.95
C SER A 137 -11.26 -18.79 -8.84
#